data_AF-A0A7V0KSK1-F1
#
_entry.id   AF-A0A7V0KSK1-F1
#
_cell.length_a   1.000
_cell.length_b   1.000
_cell.length_c   1.000
_cell.angle_alpha   90.00
_cell.angle_beta   90.00
_cell.angle_gamma   90.00
#
_symmetry.space_group_name_H-M   'P 1'
#
loop_
_entity.id
_entity.type
_entity.pdbx_description
1 polymer ?
#
loop_
_entity_poly.entity_id
_entity_poly.type
_entity_poly.pdbx_seq_one_letter_code
_entity_poly.pdbx_strand_id
1 'polypeptide(L)' 'EATGDAADTLGDRPAKLLRLQGRDGPGYWITFHNFYVITRYNHSALYAMAVYQLGRAIRTARGRGGE' A
#
# COMPACT_ATOMS: atom_id res chain seq x y z
N GLU A 1 29.71 -16.14 -7.54
CA GLU A 1 29.63 -15.17 -6.45
C GLU A 1 28.22 -15.24 -5.88
N ALA A 2 28.07 -15.89 -4.73
CA ALA A 2 26.79 -16.23 -4.14
C ALA A 2 26.36 -15.17 -3.13
N THR A 3 25.10 -14.75 -3.24
CA THR A 3 24.21 -14.41 -2.12
C THR A 3 24.69 -13.29 -1.18
N GLY A 4 24.49 -12.05 -1.63
CA GLY A 4 24.78 -10.84 -0.85
C GLY A 4 23.61 -9.86 -0.75
N ASP A 5 22.36 -10.33 -0.79
CA ASP A 5 21.20 -9.49 -0.44
C ASP A 5 20.23 -10.28 0.45
N ALA A 6 20.77 -10.70 1.59
CA ALA A 6 19.98 -11.26 2.67
C ALA A 6 19.17 -10.14 3.30
N ALA A 7 17.91 -10.02 2.88
CA ALA A 7 16.82 -9.38 3.59
C ALA A 7 17.11 -7.96 4.11
N ASP A 8 16.69 -6.95 3.33
CA ASP A 8 16.06 -5.75 3.88
C ASP A 8 14.95 -6.21 4.86
N THR A 9 15.33 -6.43 6.12
CA THR A 9 14.43 -6.92 7.15
C THR A 9 13.32 -5.89 7.27
N LEU A 10 12.09 -6.29 6.91
CA LEU A 10 10.88 -5.49 7.00
C LEU A 10 10.73 -4.75 8.34
N GLY A 11 11.37 -5.26 9.39
CA GLY A 11 11.32 -4.77 10.77
C GLY A 11 11.95 -3.40 11.03
N ASP A 12 12.90 -2.92 10.22
CA ASP A 12 13.55 -1.62 10.46
C ASP A 12 13.00 -0.48 9.58
N ARG A 13 12.01 -0.78 8.74
CA ARG A 13 11.47 0.23 7.83
C ARG A 13 10.48 1.15 8.54
N PRO A 14 10.61 2.48 8.41
CA PRO A 14 9.72 3.41 9.06
C PRO A 14 8.29 3.21 8.58
N ALA A 15 7.38 3.04 9.55
CA ALA A 15 5.97 2.79 9.32
C ALA A 15 5.11 3.86 10.01
N LYS A 16 3.89 4.06 9.51
CA LYS A 16 2.88 4.92 10.12
C LYS A 16 1.56 4.17 10.24
N LEU A 17 0.91 4.31 11.40
CA LEU A 17 -0.47 3.89 11.60
C LEU A 17 -1.40 4.91 10.97
N LEU A 18 -2.20 4.48 10.00
CA LEU A 18 -3.20 5.29 9.33
C LEU A 18 -4.59 4.80 9.73
N ARG A 19 -5.43 5.72 10.23
CA ARG A 19 -6.85 5.48 10.48
C ARG A 19 -7.68 6.22 9.43
N LEU A 20 -8.57 5.52 8.73
CA LEU A 20 -9.52 6.12 7.78
C LEU A 20 -10.94 5.65 8.11
N GLN A 21 -11.92 6.54 7.90
CA GLN A 21 -13.32 6.17 8.06
C GLN A 21 -13.77 5.34 6.86
N GLY A 22 -14.25 4.12 7.12
CA GLY A 22 -14.92 3.27 6.14
C GLY A 22 -16.43 3.24 6.36
N ARG A 23 -17.13 2.50 5.50
CA ARG A 23 -18.59 2.29 5.57
C ARG A 23 -19.01 1.66 6.89
N ASP A 24 -18.27 0.64 7.33
CA ASP A 24 -18.61 -0.17 8.51
C ASP A 24 -17.87 0.27 9.78
N GLY A 25 -17.27 1.47 9.76
CA GLY A 25 -16.46 2.00 10.86
C GLY A 25 -15.02 2.33 10.44
N PRO A 26 -14.16 2.71 11.41
CA PRO A 26 -12.78 3.07 11.12
C PRO A 26 -11.94 1.84 10.76
N GLY A 27 -11.25 1.90 9.62
CA GLY A 27 -10.20 0.95 9.28
C GLY A 27 -8.82 1.47 9.74
N TYR A 28 -7.90 0.53 9.94
CA TYR A 28 -6.51 0.82 10.33
C TYR A 28 -5.55 0.14 9.35
N TRP A 29 -4.54 0.87 8.90
CA TRP A 29 -3.52 0.40 7.97
C TRP A 29 -2.12 0.76 8.47
N ILE A 30 -1.18 -0.14 8.26
CA ILE A 30 0.24 0.16 8.36
C ILE A 30 0.72 0.62 6.99
N THR A 31 1.27 1.83 6.94
CA THR A 31 1.77 2.44 5.71
C THR A 31 3.27 2.65 5.79
N PHE A 32 3.95 2.49 4.66
CA PHE A 32 5.41 2.61 4.51
C PHE A 32 5.77 3.68 3.47
N HIS A 33 7.07 3.84 3.19
CA HIS A 33 7.59 4.83 2.25
C HIS A 33 6.83 4.89 0.90
N ASN A 34 6.50 3.74 0.30
CA ASN A 34 5.78 3.73 -0.98
C ASN A 34 4.38 4.36 -0.91
N PHE A 35 3.71 4.29 0.24
CA PHE A 35 2.44 4.98 0.43
C PHE A 35 2.65 6.50 0.44
N TYR A 36 3.71 6.97 1.11
CA TYR A 36 4.12 8.38 1.06
C TYR A 36 4.42 8.85 -0.37
N VAL A 37 5.08 8.02 -1.19
CA VAL A 37 5.35 8.35 -2.60
C VAL A 37 4.06 8.62 -3.38
N ILE A 38 2.98 7.85 -3.16
CA ILE A 38 1.69 8.12 -3.82
C ILE A 38 1.15 9.51 -3.42
N THR A 39 1.33 9.90 -2.15
CA THR A 39 0.89 11.23 -1.68
C THR A 39 1.67 12.38 -2.31
N ARG A 40 2.79 12.15 -2.98
CA ARG A 40 3.54 13.20 -3.71
C ARG A 40 2.79 13.71 -4.94
N TYR A 41 1.87 12.92 -5.51
CA TYR A 41 0.98 13.36 -6.58
C TYR A 41 -0.18 14.21 -6.04
N ASN A 42 -0.68 13.86 -4.86
CA ASN A 42 -1.72 14.61 -4.16
C ASN A 42 -1.60 14.36 -2.65
N HIS A 43 -1.45 15.43 -1.86
CA HIS A 43 -1.18 15.39 -0.41
C HIS A 43 -2.41 14.95 0.43
N SER A 44 -3.09 13.86 0.04
CA SER A 44 -4.26 13.31 0.71
C SER A 44 -4.09 11.81 0.95
N ALA A 45 -4.24 11.38 2.21
CA ALA A 45 -4.21 9.96 2.57
C ALA A 45 -5.40 9.18 2.01
N LEU A 46 -6.57 9.82 1.89
CA LEU A 46 -7.74 9.24 1.24
C LEU A 46 -7.48 8.98 -0.25
N TYR A 47 -6.87 9.94 -0.95
CA TYR A 47 -6.48 9.78 -2.35
C TYR A 47 -5.49 8.61 -2.51
N ALA A 48 -4.42 8.59 -1.72
CA ALA A 48 -3.41 7.54 -1.82
C ALA A 48 -3.99 6.14 -1.54
N MET A 49 -4.90 6.04 -0.56
CA MET A 49 -5.59 4.79 -0.27
C MET A 49 -6.54 4.37 -1.41
N ALA A 50 -7.28 5.31 -2.00
CA ALA A 50 -8.16 5.03 -3.14
C ALA A 50 -7.38 4.51 -4.36
N VAL A 51 -6.27 5.16 -4.71
CA VAL A 51 -5.38 4.73 -5.80
C VAL A 51 -4.83 3.33 -5.54
N TYR A 52 -4.35 3.06 -4.32
CA TYR A 52 -3.85 1.75 -3.94
C TYR A 52 -4.91 0.65 -4.06
N GLN A 53 -6.11 0.88 -3.51
CA GLN A 53 -7.20 -0.09 -3.56
C GLN A 53 -7.70 -0.33 -4.98
N LEU A 54 -7.82 0.72 -5.80
CA LEU A 54 -8.20 0.60 -7.21
C LEU A 54 -7.19 -0.22 -8.00
N GLY A 55 -5.89 0.05 -7.83
CA GLY A 55 -4.83 -0.72 -8.50
C GLY A 55 -4.86 -2.21 -8.12
N ARG A 56 -5.17 -2.53 -6.86
CA ARG A 56 -5.39 -3.92 -6.44
C ARG A 56 -6.61 -4.54 -7.10
N ALA A 57 -7.73 -3.82 -7.12
CA ALA A 57 -8.97 -4.31 -7.74
C ALA A 57 -8.78 -4.62 -9.23
N ILE A 58 -8.11 -3.73 -9.98
CA ILE A 58 -7.80 -3.94 -11.41
C ILE A 58 -6.90 -5.16 -11.60
N ARG A 59 -5.84 -5.31 -10.78
CA ARG A 59 -4.95 -6.48 -10.84
C ARG A 59 -5.71 -7.78 -10.62
N THR A 60 -6.57 -7.82 -9.61
CA THR A 60 -7.40 -8.98 -9.31
C THR A 60 -8.38 -9.27 -10.45
N ALA A 61 -9.02 -8.25 -11.01
CA ALA A 61 -9.94 -8.41 -12.14
C ALA A 61 -9.23 -8.97 -13.39
N ARG A 62 -8.00 -8.50 -13.68
CA ARG A 62 -7.19 -9.04 -14.79
C ARG A 62 -6.74 -10.47 -14.56
N GLY A 63 -6.40 -10.83 -13.32
CA GLY A 63 -6.01 -12.21 -12.98
C GLY A 63 -7.14 -13.24 -13.17
N ARG A 64 -8.41 -12.81 -13.05
CA ARG A 64 -9.60 -13.66 -13.24
C ARG A 64 -10.09 -13.77 -14.69
N GLY A 65 -9.61 -12.90 -15.58
CA GLY A 65 -9.98 -12.89 -16.99
C GLY A 65 -8.92 -13.50 -17.92
N GLY A 66 -7.86 -14.08 -17.35
CA GLY A 66 -6.80 -14.80 -18.07
C GLY A 66 -6.84 -16.32 -17.85
N GLU A 67 -7.94 -16.84 -17.29
CA GLU A 67 -8.30 -18.27 -17.23
C GLU A 67 -9.39 -18.56 -18.25
#